data_AF-M9MAY3-F1
#
_entry.id   AF-M9MAY3-F1
#
_cell.length_a   1.000
_cell.length_b   1.000
_cell.length_c   1.000
_cell.angle_alpha   90.00
_cell.angle_beta   90.00
_cell.angle_gamma   90.00
#
_symmetry.space_group_name_H-M   'P 1'
#
loop_
_entity.id
_entity.type
_entity.pdbx_description
1 polymer ?
#
loop_
_entity_poly.entity_id
_entity_poly.type
_entity_poly.pdbx_seq_one_letter_code
_entity_poly.pdbx_strand_id
1 'polypeptide(L)'
;MSSYLSSQTWLKDLISPLTGGKDPFANLSWIGVLGALTLAALPHWYTIYLAESNKVQGGWSNVNPRFWVQQLIAKSATSKLSELELFILRGQSCQANAFENAPLFAATLIWANYTALPLATINNFVIAYLASRALYTVLYLNTTSKVNSFARTIAFNFGIVHMLSLWIRGGLNISPSLK
;
A
#
# COMPACT_ATOMS: atom_id res chain seq x y z
N MET A 1 19.33 -0.04 6.16
CA MET A 1 18.81 0.40 4.84
C MET A 1 18.76 1.91 4.67
N SER A 2 18.39 2.71 5.69
CA SER A 2 18.57 4.18 5.66
C SER A 2 20.02 4.59 5.33
N SER A 3 21.01 3.82 5.77
CA SER A 3 22.44 4.06 5.46
C SER A 3 22.81 4.02 3.98
N TYR A 4 22.15 3.17 3.15
CA TYR A 4 22.56 2.96 1.75
C TYR A 4 22.06 4.07 0.81
N LEU A 5 20.82 4.55 1.00
CA LEU A 5 20.35 5.74 0.28
C LEU A 5 21.04 7.01 0.81
N SER A 6 21.43 7.02 2.10
CA SER A 6 22.16 8.14 2.68
C SER A 6 23.62 8.26 2.18
N SER A 7 24.20 7.17 1.66
CA SER A 7 25.59 7.12 1.18
C SER A 7 25.75 7.46 -0.30
N GLN A 8 24.65 7.55 -1.06
CA GLN A 8 24.67 7.95 -2.47
C GLN A 8 24.59 9.48 -2.56
N THR A 9 25.74 10.13 -2.50
CA THR A 9 25.87 11.60 -2.50
C THR A 9 25.25 12.25 -3.73
N TRP A 10 25.40 11.63 -4.92
CA TRP A 10 24.88 12.17 -6.17
C TRP A 10 23.37 12.39 -6.18
N LEU A 11 22.61 11.47 -5.56
CA LEU A 11 21.16 11.59 -5.49
C LEU A 11 20.80 12.73 -4.53
N LYS A 12 21.48 12.86 -3.40
CA LYS A 12 21.29 13.97 -2.45
C LYS A 12 21.57 15.32 -3.11
N ASP A 13 22.64 15.42 -3.88
CA ASP A 13 23.04 16.66 -4.56
C ASP A 13 22.00 17.07 -5.61
N LEU A 14 21.36 16.11 -6.29
CA LEU A 14 20.32 16.36 -7.30
C LEU A 14 19.04 16.97 -6.71
N ILE A 15 18.64 16.54 -5.51
CA ILE A 15 17.36 16.93 -4.86
C ILE A 15 17.54 17.99 -3.77
N SER A 16 18.76 18.21 -3.26
CA SER A 16 19.07 19.22 -2.26
C SER A 16 18.56 20.64 -2.62
N PRO A 17 18.64 21.12 -3.88
CA PRO A 17 18.06 22.41 -4.26
C PRO A 17 16.53 22.44 -4.15
N LEU A 18 15.86 21.30 -4.41
CA LEU A 18 14.41 21.16 -4.32
C LEU A 18 13.91 21.07 -2.87
N THR A 19 14.78 20.66 -1.95
CA THR A 19 14.45 20.49 -0.52
C THR A 19 14.98 21.62 0.36
N GLY A 20 15.64 22.63 -0.22
CA GLY A 20 16.27 23.73 0.53
C GLY A 20 17.40 23.25 1.44
N GLY A 21 18.20 22.27 0.99
CA GLY A 21 19.33 21.72 1.74
C GLY A 21 18.97 20.65 2.78
N LYS A 22 17.71 20.25 2.89
CA LYS A 22 17.27 19.18 3.81
C LYS A 22 17.46 17.81 3.18
N ASP A 23 17.90 16.82 3.95
CA ASP A 23 17.96 15.42 3.47
C ASP A 23 16.53 14.86 3.32
N PRO A 24 16.04 14.64 2.09
CA PRO A 24 14.69 14.12 1.85
C PRO A 24 14.45 12.72 2.43
N PHE A 25 15.53 11.97 2.68
CA PHE A 25 15.48 10.59 3.16
C PHE A 25 15.68 10.46 4.67
N ALA A 26 15.92 11.57 5.39
CA ALA A 26 16.04 11.55 6.84
C ALA A 26 14.75 11.05 7.52
N ASN A 27 13.60 11.42 6.96
CA ASN A 27 12.29 10.96 7.41
C ASN A 27 11.47 10.47 6.22
N LEU A 28 11.25 9.16 6.17
CA LEU A 28 10.60 8.48 5.06
C LEU A 28 9.08 8.66 5.04
N SER A 29 8.49 9.45 5.94
CA SER A 29 7.03 9.56 6.06
C SER A 29 6.36 9.99 4.73
N TRP A 30 6.88 11.02 4.05
CA TRP A 30 6.28 11.54 2.82
C TRP A 30 6.44 10.55 1.65
N ILE A 31 7.64 9.98 1.44
CA ILE A 31 7.87 8.91 0.45
C ILE A 31 7.02 7.70 0.78
N GLY A 32 6.86 7.39 2.06
CA GLY A 32 6.04 6.30 2.56
C GLY A 32 4.59 6.43 2.11
N VAL A 33 3.99 7.61 2.27
CA VAL A 33 2.61 7.86 1.82
C VAL A 33 2.49 7.71 0.31
N LEU A 34 3.40 8.31 -0.46
CA LEU A 34 3.40 8.19 -1.92
C LEU A 34 3.59 6.73 -2.37
N GLY A 35 4.50 6.01 -1.73
CA GLY A 35 4.74 4.59 -1.99
C GLY A 35 3.54 3.72 -1.65
N ALA A 36 2.86 3.98 -0.54
CA ALA A 36 1.66 3.24 -0.14
C ALA A 36 0.50 3.46 -1.13
N LEU A 37 0.27 4.70 -1.57
CA LEU A 37 -0.74 5.02 -2.59
C LEU A 37 -0.41 4.39 -3.95
N THR A 38 0.87 4.41 -4.33
CA THR A 38 1.33 3.78 -5.57
C THR A 38 1.12 2.27 -5.52
N LEU A 39 1.55 1.61 -4.43
CA LEU A 39 1.32 0.17 -4.22
C LEU A 39 -0.17 -0.19 -4.20
N ALA A 40 -1.03 0.69 -3.68
CA ALA A 40 -2.48 0.50 -3.71
C ALA A 40 -3.06 0.56 -5.14
N ALA A 41 -2.54 1.44 -5.98
CA ALA A 41 -3.01 1.64 -7.36
C ALA A 41 -2.49 0.60 -8.36
N LEU A 42 -1.29 0.06 -8.16
CA LEU A 42 -0.66 -0.90 -9.07
C LEU A 42 -1.53 -2.11 -9.49
N PRO A 43 -2.19 -2.86 -8.58
CA PRO A 43 -3.03 -3.99 -8.99
C PRO A 43 -4.21 -3.55 -9.87
N HIS A 44 -4.73 -2.33 -9.68
CA HIS A 44 -5.76 -1.77 -10.54
C HIS A 44 -5.22 -1.45 -11.93
N TRP A 45 -4.13 -0.68 -12.03
CA TRP A 45 -3.54 -0.32 -13.32
C TRP A 45 -3.16 -1.55 -14.16
N TYR A 46 -2.61 -2.59 -13.52
CA TYR A 46 -2.30 -3.82 -14.21
C TYR A 46 -3.56 -4.54 -14.72
N THR A 47 -4.61 -4.61 -13.89
CA THR A 47 -5.83 -5.35 -14.27
C THR A 47 -6.73 -4.60 -15.25
N ILE A 48 -6.75 -3.27 -15.27
CA ILE A 48 -7.45 -2.50 -16.32
C ILE A 48 -6.75 -2.68 -17.67
N TYR A 49 -5.41 -2.72 -17.70
CA TYR A 49 -4.65 -3.01 -18.90
C TYR A 49 -4.99 -4.41 -19.44
N LEU A 50 -5.06 -5.41 -18.57
CA LEU A 50 -5.46 -6.76 -18.96
C LEU A 50 -6.90 -6.83 -19.46
N ALA A 51 -7.83 -6.15 -18.78
CA ALA A 51 -9.23 -6.09 -19.19
C ALA A 51 -9.38 -5.47 -20.59
N GLU A 52 -8.67 -4.38 -20.86
CA GLU A 52 -8.70 -3.67 -22.14
C GLU A 52 -8.06 -4.49 -23.26
N SER A 53 -6.84 -4.99 -23.04
CA SER A 53 -6.09 -5.74 -24.06
C SER A 53 -6.75 -7.06 -24.45
N ASN A 54 -7.44 -7.71 -23.51
CA ASN A 54 -8.15 -8.98 -23.75
C ASN A 54 -9.65 -8.78 -24.05
N LYS A 55 -10.12 -7.53 -24.17
CA LYS A 55 -11.52 -7.18 -24.44
C LYS A 55 -12.51 -7.86 -23.49
N VAL A 56 -12.12 -8.00 -22.21
CA VAL A 56 -13.02 -8.48 -21.16
C VAL A 56 -14.19 -7.51 -21.06
N GLN A 57 -15.42 -8.00 -21.20
CA GLN A 57 -16.63 -7.17 -21.30
C GLN A 57 -16.56 -6.09 -22.40
N GLY A 58 -15.84 -6.37 -23.50
CA GLY A 58 -15.63 -5.42 -24.59
C GLY A 58 -14.48 -4.44 -24.38
N GLY A 59 -13.78 -4.53 -23.25
CA GLY A 59 -12.69 -3.62 -22.86
C GLY A 59 -13.01 -2.90 -21.55
N TRP A 60 -12.01 -2.22 -21.00
CA TRP A 60 -12.18 -1.45 -19.78
C TRP A 60 -12.91 -0.13 -20.08
N SER A 61 -13.90 0.22 -19.25
CA SER A 61 -14.64 1.49 -19.39
C SER A 61 -14.40 2.41 -18.20
N ASN A 62 -13.80 3.58 -18.47
CA ASN A 62 -13.65 4.66 -17.50
C ASN A 62 -14.93 5.49 -17.31
N VAL A 63 -15.99 5.25 -18.10
CA VAL A 63 -17.28 5.94 -17.95
C VAL A 63 -17.94 5.59 -16.62
N ASN A 64 -17.86 4.32 -16.23
CA ASN A 64 -18.33 3.86 -14.92
C ASN A 64 -17.53 2.64 -14.43
N PRO A 65 -16.31 2.85 -13.92
CA PRO A 65 -15.38 1.76 -13.59
C PRO A 65 -15.90 0.86 -12.45
N ARG A 66 -16.63 1.43 -11.48
CA ARG A 66 -17.23 0.65 -10.40
C ARG A 66 -18.33 -0.27 -10.92
N PHE A 67 -19.18 0.25 -11.81
CA PHE A 67 -20.24 -0.56 -12.42
C PHE A 67 -19.66 -1.63 -13.36
N TRP A 68 -18.57 -1.35 -14.06
CA TRP A 68 -17.84 -2.36 -14.85
C TRP A 68 -17.47 -3.57 -13.98
N VAL A 69 -16.84 -3.32 -12.81
CA VAL A 69 -16.48 -4.39 -11.87
C VAL A 69 -17.71 -5.13 -11.35
N GLN A 70 -18.80 -4.41 -11.02
CA GLN A 70 -20.06 -5.03 -10.59
C GLN A 70 -20.69 -5.92 -11.65
N GLN A 71 -20.65 -5.52 -12.92
CA GLN A 71 -21.14 -6.36 -14.02
C GLN A 71 -20.31 -7.65 -14.15
N LEU A 72 -18.98 -7.57 -13.98
CA LEU A 72 -18.13 -8.76 -14.02
C LEU A 72 -18.43 -9.72 -12.87
N ILE A 73 -18.73 -9.19 -11.69
CA ILE A 73 -19.21 -9.98 -10.54
C ILE A 73 -20.58 -10.59 -10.87
N ALA A 74 -21.52 -9.83 -11.40
CA ALA A 74 -22.86 -10.31 -11.74
C ALA A 74 -22.83 -11.45 -12.78
N LYS A 75 -21.86 -11.44 -13.70
CA LYS A 75 -21.62 -12.53 -14.65
C LYS A 75 -21.41 -13.87 -13.93
N SER A 76 -20.78 -13.89 -12.74
CA SER A 76 -20.54 -15.14 -12.01
C SER A 76 -21.81 -15.86 -11.55
N ALA A 77 -22.95 -15.16 -11.50
CA ALA A 77 -24.24 -15.74 -11.15
C ALA A 77 -24.87 -16.54 -12.30
N THR A 78 -24.47 -16.25 -13.54
CA THR A 78 -25.05 -16.86 -14.75
C THR A 78 -24.04 -17.69 -15.54
N SER A 79 -22.75 -17.50 -15.33
CA SER A 79 -21.68 -18.17 -16.07
C SER A 79 -20.42 -18.31 -15.23
N LYS A 80 -19.65 -19.37 -15.48
CA LYS A 80 -18.33 -19.54 -14.86
C LYS A 80 -17.39 -18.47 -15.39
N LEU A 81 -16.68 -17.79 -14.48
CA LEU A 81 -15.64 -16.84 -14.82
C LEU A 81 -14.37 -17.56 -15.26
N SER A 82 -13.68 -16.99 -16.25
CA SER A 82 -12.33 -17.39 -16.63
C SER A 82 -11.30 -17.03 -15.55
N GLU A 83 -10.13 -17.66 -15.58
CA GLU A 83 -9.04 -17.33 -14.67
C GLU A 83 -8.58 -15.87 -14.79
N LEU A 84 -8.61 -15.31 -16.02
CA LEU A 84 -8.29 -13.91 -16.25
C LEU A 84 -9.31 -12.98 -15.57
N GLU A 85 -10.60 -13.26 -15.72
CA GLU A 85 -11.66 -12.47 -15.07
C GLU A 85 -11.57 -12.54 -13.55
N LEU A 86 -11.30 -13.73 -13.00
CA LEU A 86 -11.06 -13.90 -11.57
C LEU A 86 -9.81 -13.13 -11.11
N PHE A 87 -8.74 -13.12 -11.91
CA PHE A 87 -7.54 -12.35 -11.63
C PHE A 87 -7.81 -10.84 -11.63
N ILE A 88 -8.60 -10.34 -12.59
CA ILE A 88 -9.02 -8.94 -12.64
C ILE A 88 -9.82 -8.56 -11.39
N LEU A 89 -10.80 -9.38 -11.01
CA LEU A 89 -11.59 -9.15 -9.78
C LEU A 89 -10.72 -9.15 -8.53
N ARG A 90 -9.71 -10.03 -8.45
CA ARG A 90 -8.72 -10.02 -7.36
C ARG A 90 -7.92 -8.72 -7.33
N GLY A 91 -7.48 -8.19 -8.47
CA GLY A 91 -6.75 -6.93 -8.52
C GLY A 91 -7.58 -5.71 -8.11
N GLN A 92 -8.83 -5.62 -8.56
CA GLN A 92 -9.75 -4.57 -8.13
C GLN A 92 -10.05 -4.65 -6.62
N SER A 93 -10.25 -5.87 -6.10
CA SER A 93 -10.45 -6.07 -4.65
C SER A 93 -9.20 -5.76 -3.83
N CYS A 94 -8.01 -6.09 -4.36
CA CYS A 94 -6.73 -5.76 -3.73
C CYS A 94 -6.52 -4.25 -3.63
N GLN A 95 -6.85 -3.52 -4.71
CA GLN A 95 -6.81 -2.06 -4.75
C GLN A 95 -7.73 -1.43 -3.69
N ALA A 96 -8.99 -1.86 -3.65
CA ALA A 96 -9.96 -1.37 -2.66
C ALA A 96 -9.44 -1.55 -1.22
N ASN A 97 -9.00 -2.77 -0.88
CA ASN A 97 -8.43 -3.06 0.44
C ASN A 97 -7.20 -2.18 0.77
N ALA A 98 -6.33 -1.94 -0.21
CA ALA A 98 -5.14 -1.13 0.00
C ALA A 98 -5.51 0.34 0.27
N PHE A 99 -6.46 0.90 -0.48
CA PHE A 99 -6.92 2.27 -0.26
C PHE A 99 -7.71 2.45 1.04
N GLU A 100 -8.43 1.42 1.53
CA GLU A 100 -9.07 1.46 2.86
C GLU A 100 -8.04 1.63 4.00
N ASN A 101 -6.81 1.13 3.81
CA ASN A 101 -5.75 1.18 4.83
C ASN A 101 -4.82 2.39 4.70
N ALA A 102 -4.74 3.01 3.51
CA ALA A 102 -3.82 4.12 3.26
C ALA A 102 -4.05 5.34 4.19
N PRO A 103 -5.28 5.76 4.51
CA PRO A 103 -5.53 6.84 5.45
C PRO A 103 -5.01 6.54 6.86
N LEU A 104 -5.20 5.31 7.35
CA LEU A 104 -4.70 4.90 8.66
C LEU A 104 -3.17 4.90 8.70
N PHE A 105 -2.52 4.43 7.63
CA PHE A 105 -1.07 4.50 7.51
C PHE A 105 -0.54 5.94 7.55
N ALA A 106 -1.16 6.85 6.78
CA ALA A 106 -0.79 8.26 6.78
C ALA A 106 -1.01 8.89 8.18
N ALA A 107 -2.14 8.58 8.83
CA ALA A 107 -2.43 9.04 10.19
C ALA A 107 -1.40 8.50 11.21
N THR A 108 -0.98 7.24 11.10
CA THR A 108 0.08 6.67 11.95
C THR A 108 1.40 7.41 11.78
N LEU A 109 1.77 7.81 10.57
CA LEU A 109 2.98 8.60 10.34
C LEU A 109 2.87 9.99 10.95
N ILE A 110 1.73 10.67 10.77
CA ILE A 110 1.46 11.97 11.40
C ILE A 110 1.57 11.83 12.93
N TRP A 111 0.91 10.83 13.50
CA TRP A 111 0.96 10.53 14.94
C TRP A 111 2.38 10.29 15.44
N ALA A 112 3.17 9.46 14.74
CA ALA A 112 4.53 9.14 15.15
C ALA A 112 5.46 10.37 15.10
N ASN A 113 5.28 11.26 14.12
CA ASN A 113 6.00 12.52 14.04
C ASN A 113 5.56 13.50 15.12
N TYR A 114 4.25 13.65 15.31
CA TYR A 114 3.66 14.52 16.34
C TYR A 114 4.12 14.14 17.74
N THR A 115 4.15 12.83 18.03
CA THR A 115 4.61 12.29 19.31
C THR A 115 6.13 12.16 19.40
N ALA A 116 6.89 12.72 18.45
CA ALA A 116 8.35 12.75 18.44
C ALA A 116 9.03 11.37 18.62
N LEU A 117 8.47 10.32 18.01
CA LEU A 117 9.13 9.02 18.00
C LEU A 117 10.47 9.08 17.25
N PRO A 118 11.46 8.23 17.62
CA PRO A 118 12.76 8.23 16.95
C PRO A 118 12.64 8.00 15.44
N LEU A 119 13.37 8.77 14.63
CA LEU A 119 13.35 8.64 13.16
C LEU A 119 13.68 7.23 12.68
N ALA A 120 14.58 6.51 13.38
CA ALA A 120 14.87 5.11 13.08
C ALA A 120 13.62 4.22 13.22
N THR A 121 12.78 4.45 14.24
CA THR A 121 11.51 3.74 14.43
C THR A 121 10.53 4.05 13.31
N ILE A 122 10.37 5.33 12.94
CA ILE A 122 9.48 5.77 11.86
C ILE A 122 9.92 5.19 10.51
N ASN A 123 11.21 5.30 10.18
CA ASN A 123 11.75 4.83 8.90
C ASN A 123 11.68 3.30 8.77
N ASN A 124 11.99 2.57 9.83
CA ASN A 124 11.84 1.11 9.84
C ASN A 124 10.37 0.70 9.66
N PHE A 125 9.45 1.42 10.30
CA PHE A 125 8.02 1.20 10.12
C PHE A 125 7.58 1.41 8.66
N VAL A 126 7.99 2.52 8.03
CA VAL A 126 7.67 2.79 6.61
C VAL A 126 8.14 1.64 5.72
N ILE A 127 9.41 1.23 5.86
CA ILE A 127 9.99 0.15 5.05
C ILE A 127 9.24 -1.16 5.28
N ALA A 128 9.02 -1.53 6.53
CA ALA A 128 8.34 -2.77 6.90
C ALA A 128 6.89 -2.81 6.39
N TYR A 129 6.17 -1.69 6.49
CA TYR A 129 4.81 -1.56 5.99
C TYR A 129 4.76 -1.69 4.47
N LEU A 130 5.59 -0.95 3.74
CA LEU A 130 5.62 -1.01 2.27
C LEU A 130 6.00 -2.40 1.77
N ALA A 131 6.98 -3.06 2.40
CA ALA A 131 7.35 -4.44 2.07
C ALA A 131 6.19 -5.42 2.31
N SER A 132 5.50 -5.28 3.45
CA SER A 132 4.30 -6.07 3.77
C SER A 132 3.18 -5.85 2.74
N ARG A 133 2.94 -4.60 2.29
CA ARG A 133 1.95 -4.29 1.26
C ARG A 133 2.32 -4.82 -0.13
N ALA A 134 3.59 -4.77 -0.50
CA ALA A 134 4.08 -5.37 -1.74
C ALA A 134 3.86 -6.89 -1.73
N LEU A 135 4.29 -7.58 -0.66
CA LEU A 135 4.07 -9.01 -0.49
C LEU A 135 2.58 -9.37 -0.48
N TYR A 136 1.77 -8.62 0.27
CA TYR A 136 0.32 -8.78 0.31
C TYR A 136 -0.30 -8.69 -1.09
N THR A 137 0.11 -7.71 -1.90
CA THR A 137 -0.40 -7.51 -3.26
C THR A 137 -0.07 -8.71 -4.16
N VAL A 138 1.18 -9.18 -4.13
CA VAL A 138 1.60 -10.37 -4.89
C VAL A 138 0.78 -11.60 -4.46
N LEU A 139 0.63 -11.82 -3.15
CA LEU A 139 -0.17 -12.93 -2.64
C LEU A 139 -1.64 -12.79 -3.02
N TYR A 140 -2.22 -11.59 -2.96
CA TYR A 140 -3.62 -11.35 -3.29
C TYR A 140 -3.93 -11.75 -4.73
N LEU A 141 -3.09 -11.33 -5.68
CA LEU A 141 -3.33 -11.57 -7.10
C LEU A 141 -3.21 -13.06 -7.47
N ASN A 142 -2.27 -13.77 -6.86
CA ASN A 142 -1.89 -15.13 -7.26
C ASN A 142 -2.53 -16.24 -6.40
N THR A 143 -3.15 -15.91 -5.27
CA THR A 143 -3.74 -16.91 -4.39
C THR A 143 -5.17 -17.27 -4.81
N THR A 144 -5.37 -18.52 -5.21
CA THR A 144 -6.68 -19.08 -5.60
C THR A 144 -7.22 -20.11 -4.61
N SER A 145 -6.39 -20.67 -3.73
CA SER A 145 -6.80 -21.68 -2.75
C SER A 145 -7.06 -21.08 -1.36
N LYS A 146 -7.97 -21.70 -0.60
CA LYS A 146 -8.31 -21.29 0.77
C LYS A 146 -7.10 -21.36 1.70
N VAL A 147 -6.29 -22.41 1.60
CA VAL A 147 -5.11 -22.60 2.47
C VAL A 147 -4.07 -21.51 2.23
N ASN A 148 -3.79 -21.17 0.97
CA ASN A 148 -2.81 -20.14 0.64
C ASN A 148 -3.31 -18.73 1.02
N SER A 149 -4.62 -18.54 1.20
CA SER A 149 -5.19 -17.26 1.62
C SER A 149 -4.74 -16.82 3.02
N PHE A 150 -4.32 -17.75 3.88
CA PHE A 150 -3.77 -17.42 5.20
C PHE A 150 -2.45 -16.65 5.10
N ALA A 151 -1.61 -16.94 4.10
CA ALA A 151 -0.37 -16.19 3.88
C ALA A 151 -0.66 -14.70 3.61
N ARG A 152 -1.70 -14.43 2.82
CA ARG A 152 -2.19 -13.07 2.58
C ARG A 152 -2.66 -12.39 3.87
N THR A 153 -3.41 -13.12 4.71
CA THR A 153 -3.88 -12.59 6.00
C THR A 153 -2.72 -12.26 6.95
N ILE A 154 -1.69 -13.09 6.98
CA ILE A 154 -0.48 -12.85 7.79
C ILE A 154 0.24 -11.59 7.28
N ALA A 155 0.49 -11.50 5.97
CA ALA A 155 1.14 -10.34 5.36
C ALA A 155 0.37 -9.04 5.63
N PHE A 156 -0.97 -9.08 5.58
CA PHE A 156 -1.83 -7.95 5.92
C PHE A 156 -1.70 -7.52 7.37
N ASN A 157 -1.89 -8.47 8.30
CA ASN A 157 -1.93 -8.17 9.73
C ASN A 157 -0.56 -7.73 10.27
N PHE A 158 0.54 -8.15 9.63
CA PHE A 158 1.87 -7.65 9.96
C PHE A 158 1.92 -6.12 9.91
N GLY A 159 1.38 -5.50 8.85
CA GLY A 159 1.30 -4.05 8.72
C GLY A 159 0.36 -3.40 9.75
N ILE A 160 -0.78 -4.03 10.05
CA ILE A 160 -1.73 -3.55 11.07
C ILE A 160 -1.07 -3.53 12.45
N VAL A 161 -0.44 -4.61 12.87
CA VAL A 161 0.25 -4.72 14.16
C VAL A 161 1.35 -3.66 14.28
N HIS A 162 2.10 -3.42 13.20
CA HIS A 162 3.10 -2.37 13.17
C HIS A 162 2.48 -0.98 13.36
N MET A 163 1.36 -0.67 12.70
CA MET A 163 0.64 0.59 12.91
C MET A 163 0.21 0.76 14.37
N LEU A 164 -0.45 -0.25 14.94
CA LEU A 164 -0.88 -0.23 16.34
C LEU A 164 0.29 -0.04 17.31
N SER A 165 1.45 -0.65 17.03
CA SER A 165 2.65 -0.48 17.85
C SER A 165 3.14 0.97 17.90
N LEU A 166 3.04 1.72 16.80
CA LEU A 166 3.42 3.13 16.74
C LEU A 166 2.41 4.01 17.47
N TRP A 167 1.12 3.68 17.38
CA TRP A 167 0.07 4.36 18.15
C TRP A 167 0.34 4.26 19.65
N ILE A 168 0.60 3.04 20.14
CA ILE A 168 0.94 2.78 21.55
C ILE A 168 2.21 3.52 21.96
N ARG A 169 3.31 3.36 21.19
CA ARG A 169 4.59 4.01 21.49
C ARG A 169 4.47 5.53 21.54
N GLY A 170 3.75 6.13 20.59
CA GLY A 170 3.53 7.57 20.56
C GLY A 170 2.74 8.06 21.77
N GLY A 171 1.67 7.33 22.13
CA GLY A 171 0.87 7.64 23.31
C GLY A 171 1.67 7.58 24.61
N LEU A 172 2.51 6.54 24.77
CA LEU A 172 3.42 6.43 25.91
C LEU A 172 4.46 7.55 25.94
N ASN A 173 4.92 8.04 24.79
CA ASN A 173 5.92 9.11 24.71
C ASN A 173 5.37 10.47 25.18
N ILE A 174 4.11 10.78 24.85
CA ILE A 174 3.50 12.06 25.22
C ILE A 174 2.70 12.01 26.54
N SER A 175 2.35 10.82 27.04
CA SER A 175 1.57 10.64 28.27
C SER A 175 2.09 11.45 29.48
N PRO A 176 3.42 11.55 29.73
CA PRO A 176 3.94 12.39 30.81
C PRO A 176 3.60 13.88 30.69
N SER A 177 3.38 14.38 29.48
CA SER A 177 3.07 15.80 29.20
C SER A 177 1.57 16.13 29.18
N LEU A 178 0.70 15.13 29.28
CA LEU A 178 -0.76 15.29 29.26
C LEU A 178 -1.39 15.32 30.66
N LYS A 179 -0.58 15.27 31.72
CA LYS A 179 -0.99 15.44 33.12
C LYS A 179 -0.69 16.87 33.57
#